data_AF-A0A453QF71-F1
#
_entry.id   AF-A0A453QF71-F1
#
_cell.length_a   1.000
_cell.length_b   1.000
_cell.length_c   1.000
_cell.angle_alpha   90.00
_cell.angle_beta   90.00
_cell.angle_gamma   90.00
#
_symmetry.space_group_name_H-M   'P 1'
#
loop_
_entity.id
_entity.type
_entity.pdbx_description
1 polymer ?
#
loop_
_entity_poly.entity_id
_entity_poly.type
_entity_poly.pdbx_seq_one_letter_code
_entity_poly.pdbx_strand_id
1 'polypeptide(L)'
;ACASLEPNYQPPVTFVVVQKRHHTRLFANNHNDQRTVDRSGNILPGTVVDSKICHPTEFDFYLCSHAGIQVGFSSFAMCSFDKMC
;
A
#
# COMPACT_ATOMS: atom_id res chain seq x y z
N ALA A 1 19.62 -10.84 15.92
CA ALA A 1 19.86 -9.42 16.22
C ALA A 1 19.35 -9.03 17.60
N CYS A 2 18.04 -9.14 17.90
CA CYS A 2 17.53 -8.77 19.23
C CYS A 2 18.10 -9.64 20.36
N ALA A 3 18.14 -10.96 20.17
CA ALA A 3 18.67 -11.90 21.17
C ALA A 3 20.21 -11.80 21.40
N SER A 4 20.95 -11.19 20.47
CA SER A 4 22.39 -10.97 20.63
C SER A 4 22.72 -9.66 21.35
N LEU A 5 21.74 -8.78 21.55
CA LEU A 5 21.90 -7.52 22.29
C LEU A 5 21.68 -7.73 23.79
N GLU A 6 20.56 -8.34 24.17
CA GLU A 6 20.25 -8.67 25.57
C GLU A 6 19.43 -9.97 25.65
N PRO A 7 19.74 -10.87 26.61
CA PRO A 7 18.86 -11.99 26.91
C PRO A 7 17.52 -11.46 27.45
N ASN A 8 16.42 -11.91 26.83
CA ASN A 8 15.02 -11.49 27.07
C ASN A 8 14.57 -10.19 26.38
N TYR A 9 15.38 -9.57 25.51
CA TYR A 9 14.91 -8.44 24.70
C TYR A 9 14.04 -8.92 23.51
N GLN A 10 12.73 -8.87 23.71
CA GLN A 10 11.71 -9.24 22.71
C GLN A 10 10.82 -8.02 22.41
N PRO A 11 11.31 -7.04 21.63
CA PRO A 11 10.46 -5.93 21.20
C PRO A 11 9.36 -6.45 20.26
N PRO A 12 8.16 -5.84 20.27
CA PRO A 12 7.15 -6.12 19.26
C PRO A 12 7.71 -5.76 17.88
N VAL A 13 7.82 -6.76 16.99
CA VAL A 13 8.26 -6.57 15.61
C VAL A 13 7.05 -6.67 14.69
N THR A 14 6.89 -5.70 13.81
CA THR A 14 5.88 -5.74 12.74
C THR A 14 6.61 -5.85 11.41
N PHE A 15 6.31 -6.90 10.65
CA PHE A 15 6.87 -7.10 9.33
C PHE A 15 5.84 -6.70 8.27
N VAL A 16 6.25 -5.84 7.34
CA VAL A 16 5.39 -5.37 6.24
C VAL A 16 6.11 -5.65 4.94
N VAL A 17 5.49 -6.47 4.08
CA VAL A 17 5.97 -6.77 2.74
C VAL A 17 5.42 -5.72 1.78
N VAL A 18 6.30 -5.06 1.04
CA VAL A 18 5.92 -4.03 0.06
C VAL A 18 6.16 -4.56 -1.36
N GLN A 19 5.09 -4.73 -2.12
CA GLN A 19 5.12 -5.16 -3.51
C GLN A 19 4.69 -4.02 -4.44
N LYS A 20 5.65 -3.45 -5.19
CA LYS A 20 5.42 -2.36 -6.16
C LYS A 20 5.12 -2.84 -7.58
N ARG A 21 5.59 -4.04 -7.95
CA ARG A 21 5.44 -4.62 -9.30
C ARG A 21 4.38 -5.72 -9.28
N HIS A 22 3.12 -5.32 -9.15
CA HIS A 22 1.96 -6.21 -9.24
C HIS A 22 1.04 -5.81 -10.40
N HIS A 23 0.14 -6.71 -10.80
CA HIS A 23 -0.80 -6.45 -11.89
C HIS A 23 -2.09 -5.72 -11.46
N THR A 24 -2.28 -5.47 -10.16
CA THR A 24 -3.40 -4.65 -9.69
C THR A 24 -3.27 -3.23 -10.26
N ARG A 25 -4.37 -2.64 -10.72
CA ARG A 25 -4.48 -1.22 -11.09
C ARG A 25 -5.68 -0.58 -10.42
N LEU A 26 -5.49 0.60 -9.82
CA LEU A 26 -6.55 1.38 -9.16
C LEU A 26 -6.87 2.62 -10.00
N PHE A 27 -8.16 2.84 -10.23
CA PHE A 27 -8.69 3.96 -10.98
C PHE A 27 -9.73 4.69 -10.12
N ALA A 28 -9.78 6.02 -10.23
CA ALA A 28 -10.83 6.79 -9.58
C ALA A 28 -12.18 6.50 -10.27
N ASN A 29 -13.25 6.38 -9.48
CA ASN A 29 -14.59 6.10 -10.00
C ASN A 29 -15.13 7.24 -10.88
N ASN A 30 -14.60 8.45 -10.70
CA ASN A 30 -15.00 9.63 -11.46
C ASN A 30 -13.76 10.42 -11.91
N HIS A 31 -13.34 10.22 -13.16
CA HIS A 31 -12.17 10.89 -13.74
C HIS A 31 -12.32 12.41 -13.88
N ASN A 32 -13.54 12.94 -13.75
CA ASN A 32 -13.82 14.37 -13.86
C ASN A 32 -13.85 15.08 -12.49
N ASP A 33 -13.81 14.35 -11.38
CA ASP A 33 -13.80 14.95 -10.05
C ASP A 33 -12.36 15.28 -9.62
N GLN A 34 -11.97 16.54 -9.85
CA GLN A 34 -10.66 17.10 -9.48
C GLN A 34 -10.34 17.00 -7.97
N ARG A 35 -11.30 16.62 -7.13
CA ARG A 35 -11.07 16.33 -5.70
C ARG A 35 -10.54 14.92 -5.45
N THR A 36 -10.61 14.04 -6.44
CA THR A 36 -10.26 12.61 -6.33
C THR A 36 -9.18 12.17 -7.30
N VAL A 37 -8.89 12.99 -8.32
CA VAL A 37 -7.84 12.73 -9.31
C VAL A 37 -6.81 13.85 -9.40
N ASP A 38 -5.56 13.47 -9.63
CA ASP A 38 -4.50 14.40 -10.01
C ASP A 38 -4.69 14.89 -11.46
N ARG A 39 -3.95 15.92 -11.88
CA ARG A 39 -3.96 16.47 -13.26
C ARG A 39 -3.72 15.41 -14.34
N SER A 40 -3.01 14.34 -14.00
CA SER A 40 -2.74 13.19 -14.88
C SER A 40 -3.89 12.17 -14.93
N GLY A 41 -5.00 12.39 -14.21
CA GLY A 41 -6.13 11.46 -14.14
C GLY A 41 -5.92 10.23 -13.25
N ASN A 42 -4.81 10.20 -12.51
CA ASN A 42 -4.49 9.15 -11.52
C ASN A 42 -5.13 9.47 -10.16
N ILE A 43 -5.25 8.45 -9.30
CA ILE A 43 -5.66 8.64 -7.90
C ILE A 43 -4.68 9.57 -7.16
N LEU A 44 -5.20 10.32 -6.20
CA LEU A 44 -4.36 11.24 -5.42
C LEU A 44 -3.35 10.49 -4.54
N PRO A 45 -2.16 11.07 -4.31
CA PRO A 45 -1.23 10.55 -3.32
C PRO A 45 -1.88 10.59 -1.93
N GLY A 46 -1.59 9.57 -1.12
CA GLY A 46 -2.23 9.33 0.17
C GLY A 46 -3.47 8.43 0.10
N THR A 47 -3.89 8.00 -1.10
CA THR A 47 -4.99 7.03 -1.23
C THR A 47 -4.59 5.69 -0.64
N VAL A 48 -5.38 5.21 0.32
CA VAL A 48 -5.28 3.88 0.95
C VAL A 48 -6.50 3.07 0.58
N VAL A 49 -6.30 1.81 0.17
CA VAL A 49 -7.37 0.85 -0.08
C VAL A 49 -7.13 -0.40 0.76
N ASP A 50 -7.99 -0.64 1.73
CA ASP A 50 -7.93 -1.74 2.71
C ASP A 50 -9.13 -2.70 2.62
N SER A 51 -10.06 -2.45 1.67
CA SER A 51 -11.32 -3.16 1.56
C SER A 51 -11.57 -3.73 0.16
N LYS A 52 -12.33 -4.83 0.10
CA LYS A 52 -12.80 -5.57 -1.10
C LYS A 52 -11.75 -6.24 -1.98
N ILE A 53 -10.59 -5.62 -2.21
CA ILE A 53 -9.51 -6.14 -3.08
C ILE A 53 -8.36 -6.78 -2.30
N CYS A 54 -8.41 -6.70 -0.97
CA CYS A 54 -7.45 -7.27 -0.04
C CYS A 54 -7.81 -8.72 0.29
N HIS A 55 -6.84 -9.50 0.77
CA HIS A 55 -7.09 -10.88 1.18
C HIS A 55 -8.11 -10.92 2.34
N PRO A 56 -9.10 -11.84 2.34
CA PRO A 56 -10.19 -11.83 3.32
C PRO A 56 -9.75 -12.16 4.75
N THR A 57 -8.56 -12.77 4.92
CA THR A 57 -8.05 -13.20 6.23
C THR A 57 -6.72 -12.56 6.62
N GLU A 58 -6.00 -11.95 5.68
CA GLU A 58 -4.70 -11.30 5.93
C GLU A 58 -4.90 -9.79 5.92
N PHE A 59 -4.02 -9.07 6.63
CA PHE A 59 -4.13 -7.62 6.69
C PHE A 59 -3.30 -7.01 5.56
N ASP A 60 -3.94 -6.84 4.42
CA ASP A 60 -3.34 -6.20 3.25
C ASP A 60 -3.97 -4.84 3.00
N PHE A 61 -3.16 -3.91 2.51
CA PHE A 61 -3.63 -2.62 2.04
C PHE A 61 -2.80 -2.16 0.84
N TYR A 62 -3.42 -1.39 -0.04
CA TYR A 62 -2.71 -0.71 -1.12
C TYR A 62 -2.52 0.75 -0.75
N LEU A 63 -1.30 1.25 -0.93
CA LEU A 63 -0.95 2.64 -0.68
C LEU A 63 -0.38 3.29 -1.93
N CYS A 64 -0.99 4.40 -2.35
CA CYS A 64 -0.41 5.31 -3.32
C CYS A 64 0.32 6.45 -2.60
N SER A 65 1.63 6.33 -2.39
CA SER A 65 2.41 7.32 -1.61
C SER A 65 2.82 8.56 -2.39
N HIS A 66 2.83 8.50 -3.73
CA HIS A 66 3.36 9.56 -4.59
C HIS A 66 2.47 9.77 -5.81
N ALA A 67 2.46 11.00 -6.34
CA ALA A 67 1.69 11.34 -7.51
C ALA A 67 2.22 10.56 -8.74
N GLY A 68 1.31 9.97 -9.50
CA GLY A 68 1.64 9.32 -10.76
C GLY A 68 1.92 10.38 -11.83
N ILE A 69 3.19 10.57 -12.17
CA ILE A 69 3.64 11.57 -13.16
C ILE A 69 3.06 11.25 -14.56
N GLN A 70 2.90 9.97 -14.89
CA GLN A 70 2.40 9.52 -16.19
C GLN A 70 0.94 9.05 -16.10
N VAL A 71 0.12 9.48 -17.06
CA VAL A 71 -1.31 9.13 -17.19
C VAL A 71 -1.48 7.61 -17.23
N GLY A 72 -2.32 7.06 -16.35
CA GLY A 72 -2.66 5.63 -16.31
C GLY A 72 -1.63 4.73 -15.61
N PHE A 73 -0.56 5.31 -15.05
CA PHE A 73 0.43 4.61 -14.23
C PHE A 73 0.42 5.15 -12.79
N SER A 74 -0.67 4.89 -12.07
CA SER A 74 -0.67 4.97 -10.61
C SER A 74 0.33 3.94 -10.07
N SER A 75 1.50 4.39 -9.61
CA SER A 75 2.47 3.52 -8.94
C SER A 75 2.04 3.37 -7.49
N PHE A 76 1.30 2.33 -7.19
CA PHE A 76 0.98 1.95 -5.82
C PHE A 76 1.78 0.74 -5.40
N ALA A 77 1.92 0.58 -4.09
CA ALA A 77 2.47 -0.63 -3.51
C ALA A 77 1.37 -1.35 -2.74
N MET A 78 1.28 -2.66 -2.95
CA MET A 78 0.57 -3.55 -2.04
C MET A 78 1.47 -3.72 -0.82
N CYS A 79 0.93 -3.42 0.35
CA CYS A 79 1.56 -3.61 1.64
C CYS A 79 0.80 -4.71 2.38
N SER A 80 1.44 -5.85 2.61
CA SER A 80 0.87 -6.96 3.37
C SER A 80 1.56 -7.03 4.73
N PHE A 81 0.79 -7.08 5.81
CA PHE A 81 1.32 -7.38 7.12
C PHE A 81 1.48 -8.88 7.25
N ASP A 82 2.73 -9.33 7.18
CA ASP A 82 3.03 -10.71 7.50
C ASP A 82 3.07 -10.83 9.02
N LYS A 83 2.10 -11.56 9.58
CA LYS A 83 2.21 -12.02 10.96
C LYS A 83 3.27 -13.11 10.97
N MET A 84 4.52 -12.68 11.18
CA MET A 84 5.57 -13.59 11.61
C MET A 84 5.18 -14.10 13.00
N CYS A 85 4.42 -15.21 13.02
CA CYS A 85 4.21 -16.04 14.21
C CYS A 85 5.55 -16.58 14.71
#